data_AF-A0A9E2FRH1-F1
#
_entry.id   AF-A0A9E2FRH1-F1
#
_cell.length_a   1.000
_cell.length_b   1.000
_cell.length_c   1.000
_cell.angle_alpha   90.00
_cell.angle_beta   90.00
_cell.angle_gamma   90.00
#
_symmetry.space_group_name_H-M   'P 1'
#
loop_
_entity.id
_entity.type
_entity.pdbx_description
1 polymer ?
#
loop_
_entity_poly.entity_id
_entity_poly.type
_entity_poly.pdbx_seq_one_letter_code
_entity_poly.pdbx_strand_id
1 'polypeptide(L)'
;MTRLKMALATAGVLATHAAAALTFDDLEWLPGMTLDWDSKLALGAQVRVAPRNENFIGKSNLDPALCAPDACLSLSRNNLEPHERWMAAPGAAWQIGDEANLTHDRGDITSAVSRWRSHLNLQSRDGRWGVNLGWQVFYDRVLDRVDLAQPNLIVEEGPAPGVATSLRVPR
;
A
#
# COMPACT_ATOMS: atom_id res chain seq x y z
N MET A 1 39.50 -11.52 11.28
CA MET A 1 38.25 -10.86 11.73
C MET A 1 37.28 -10.83 10.55
N THR A 2 36.47 -11.86 10.40
CA THR A 2 35.63 -12.09 9.22
C THR A 2 34.18 -11.85 9.62
N ARG A 3 33.57 -10.77 9.12
CA ARG A 3 32.18 -10.41 9.42
C ARG A 3 31.24 -11.27 8.56
N LEU A 4 30.57 -12.22 9.20
CA LEU A 4 29.49 -13.00 8.59
C LEU A 4 28.25 -12.10 8.45
N LYS A 5 27.93 -11.70 7.22
CA LYS A 5 26.67 -11.02 6.90
C LYS A 5 25.56 -12.08 6.91
N MET A 6 24.76 -12.08 7.97
CA MET A 6 23.61 -12.97 8.11
C MET A 6 22.48 -12.46 7.20
N ALA A 7 22.39 -13.00 5.99
CA ALA A 7 21.20 -12.85 5.16
C ALA A 7 20.13 -13.80 5.71
N LEU A 8 19.20 -13.25 6.50
CA LEU A 8 18.05 -14.00 6.98
C LEU A 8 17.07 -14.19 5.82
N ALA A 9 17.26 -15.26 5.06
CA ALA A 9 16.26 -15.73 4.11
C ALA A 9 15.11 -16.34 4.92
N THR A 10 14.05 -15.57 5.15
CA THR A 10 12.78 -16.11 5.65
C THR A 10 12.19 -17.05 4.61
N ALA A 11 12.32 -18.35 4.86
CA ALA A 11 11.61 -19.39 4.14
C ALA A 11 10.11 -19.23 4.45
N GLY A 12 9.37 -18.66 3.49
CA GLY A 12 7.92 -18.66 3.53
C GLY A 12 7.42 -20.09 3.40
N VAL A 13 6.60 -20.54 4.37
CA VAL A 13 5.86 -21.79 4.29
C VAL A 13 4.97 -21.73 3.04
N LEU A 14 5.36 -22.44 1.99
CA LEU A 14 4.52 -22.69 0.83
C LEU A 14 3.42 -23.66 1.26
N ALA A 15 2.30 -23.13 1.73
CA ALA A 15 1.06 -23.86 1.73
C ALA A 15 0.71 -24.16 0.27
N THR A 16 0.90 -25.41 -0.16
CA THR A 16 0.42 -25.92 -1.44
C THR A 16 -1.10 -25.84 -1.45
N HIS A 17 -1.65 -24.74 -1.98
CA HIS A 17 -3.09 -24.57 -2.11
C HIS A 17 -3.61 -25.40 -3.29
N ALA A 18 -4.81 -25.96 -3.12
CA ALA A 18 -5.50 -26.79 -4.10
C ALA A 18 -5.66 -26.03 -5.43
N ALA A 19 -4.92 -26.45 -6.44
CA ALA A 19 -5.31 -26.20 -7.82
C ALA A 19 -6.39 -27.24 -8.15
N ALA A 20 -7.60 -26.78 -8.43
CA ALA A 20 -8.69 -27.64 -8.88
C ALA A 20 -8.85 -27.42 -10.39
N ALA A 21 -8.69 -28.50 -11.14
CA ALA A 21 -9.03 -28.58 -12.55
C ALA A 21 -10.23 -29.51 -12.67
N LEU A 22 -11.32 -29.01 -13.24
CA LEU A 22 -12.53 -29.78 -13.47
C LEU A 22 -12.76 -29.85 -14.97
N THR A 23 -12.86 -31.06 -15.51
CA THR A 23 -13.21 -31.30 -16.91
C THR A 23 -14.62 -31.86 -16.96
N PHE A 24 -15.45 -31.29 -17.82
CA PHE A 24 -16.82 -31.73 -18.07
C PHE A 24 -16.98 -32.03 -19.55
N ASP A 25 -17.37 -33.27 -19.85
CA ASP A 25 -17.67 -33.74 -21.19
C ASP A 25 -19.17 -33.90 -21.39
N ASP A 26 -19.67 -33.56 -22.57
CA ASP A 26 -21.05 -33.78 -23.00
C ASP A 26 -22.10 -33.27 -21.98
N LEU A 27 -21.92 -32.02 -21.53
CA LEU A 27 -22.90 -31.32 -20.68
C LEU A 27 -24.27 -31.30 -21.37
N GLU A 28 -25.34 -31.68 -20.65
CA GLU A 28 -26.71 -31.76 -21.21
C GLU A 28 -27.19 -30.46 -21.87
N TRP A 29 -26.74 -29.31 -21.37
CA TRP A 29 -27.09 -27.98 -21.85
C TRP A 29 -26.13 -27.44 -22.95
N LEU A 30 -25.05 -28.17 -23.25
CA LEU A 30 -24.07 -27.83 -24.28
C LEU A 30 -23.47 -29.10 -24.94
N PRO A 31 -24.27 -29.83 -25.74
CA PRO A 31 -23.88 -31.12 -26.31
C PRO A 31 -22.73 -30.98 -27.31
N GLY A 32 -21.77 -31.92 -27.29
CA GLY A 32 -20.64 -31.92 -28.22
C GLY A 32 -19.56 -30.87 -27.90
N MET A 33 -19.55 -30.35 -26.67
CA MET A 33 -18.47 -29.53 -26.13
C MET A 33 -17.77 -30.22 -24.96
N THR A 34 -16.48 -29.95 -24.84
CA THR A 34 -15.69 -30.20 -23.64
C THR A 34 -15.43 -28.87 -22.95
N LEU A 35 -15.69 -28.80 -21.65
CA LEU A 35 -15.41 -27.65 -20.80
C LEU A 35 -14.32 -28.01 -19.79
N ASP A 36 -13.17 -27.35 -19.91
CA ASP A 36 -12.12 -27.37 -18.90
C ASP A 36 -12.21 -26.12 -18.03
N TRP A 37 -12.26 -26.32 -16.72
CA TRP A 37 -12.29 -25.26 -15.74
C TRP A 37 -11.14 -25.40 -14.74
N ASP A 38 -10.16 -24.50 -14.86
CA ASP A 38 -9.03 -24.38 -13.96
C ASP A 38 -9.23 -23.23 -12.98
N SER A 39 -9.22 -23.53 -11.69
CA SER A 39 -9.27 -22.53 -10.63
C SER A 39 -8.09 -22.63 -9.67
N LYS A 40 -7.55 -21.47 -9.31
CA LYS A 40 -6.47 -21.31 -8.33
C LYS A 40 -6.87 -20.28 -7.29
N LEU A 41 -6.91 -20.71 -6.04
CA LEU A 41 -7.06 -19.84 -4.88
C LEU A 41 -5.68 -19.66 -4.23
N ALA A 42 -5.30 -18.43 -3.95
CA ALA A 42 -4.09 -18.09 -3.22
C ALA A 42 -4.45 -17.18 -2.04
N LEU A 43 -4.00 -17.56 -0.85
CA LEU A 43 -4.12 -16.77 0.37
C LEU A 43 -2.73 -16.36 0.81
N GLY A 44 -2.56 -15.10 1.20
CA GLY A 44 -1.28 -14.56 1.64
C GLY A 44 -1.47 -13.50 2.71
N ALA A 45 -0.51 -13.43 3.63
CA ALA A 45 -0.44 -12.35 4.61
C ALA A 45 0.98 -11.77 4.62
N GLN A 46 1.07 -10.46 4.80
CA GLN A 46 2.32 -9.74 4.98
C GLN A 46 2.42 -9.29 6.43
N VAL A 47 3.56 -9.55 7.07
CA VAL A 47 3.85 -9.09 8.43
C VAL A 47 5.03 -8.13 8.40
N ARG A 48 4.89 -7.00 9.10
CA ARG A 48 5.95 -6.00 9.22
C ARG A 48 7.01 -6.45 10.22
N VAL A 49 8.20 -6.81 9.75
CA VAL A 49 9.30 -7.28 10.61
C VAL A 49 10.28 -6.18 11.05
N ALA A 50 10.25 -5.03 10.40
CA ALA A 50 11.14 -3.91 10.68
C ALA A 50 10.38 -2.77 11.38
N PRO A 51 11.02 -2.02 12.31
CA PRO A 51 10.42 -0.83 12.89
C PRO A 51 10.16 0.25 11.83
N ARG A 52 9.42 1.28 12.21
CA ARG A 52 9.24 2.49 11.39
C ARG A 52 10.59 3.14 11.13
N ASN A 53 10.78 3.60 9.90
CA ASN A 53 11.94 4.38 9.52
C ASN A 53 11.51 5.83 9.30
N GLU A 54 11.86 6.69 10.24
CA GLU A 54 11.53 8.11 10.26
C GLU A 54 12.05 8.84 9.02
N ASN A 55 13.14 8.37 8.39
CA ASN A 55 13.68 8.99 7.17
C ASN A 55 12.80 8.83 5.93
N PHE A 56 11.72 8.06 6.00
CA PHE A 56 10.70 7.98 4.94
C PHE A 56 9.39 8.70 5.32
N ILE A 57 9.29 9.22 6.55
CA ILE A 57 8.12 9.91 7.05
C ILE A 57 8.39 11.41 6.95
N GLY A 58 7.47 12.17 6.35
CA GLY A 58 7.62 13.63 6.26
C GLY A 58 7.81 14.27 7.64
N LYS A 59 8.69 15.27 7.73
CA LYS A 59 8.98 15.98 9.00
C LYS A 59 7.72 16.43 9.74
N SER A 60 6.74 16.96 9.03
CA SER A 60 5.46 17.42 9.58
C SER A 60 4.50 16.29 9.96
N ASN A 61 4.70 15.06 9.45
CA ASN A 61 3.97 13.88 9.92
C ASN A 61 4.54 13.33 11.24
N LEU A 62 5.84 13.55 11.51
CA LEU A 62 6.48 13.19 12.79
C LEU A 62 6.21 14.24 13.87
N ASP A 63 6.27 15.52 13.51
CA ASP A 63 5.95 16.65 14.39
C ASP A 63 4.98 17.61 13.69
N PRO A 64 3.66 17.46 13.92
CA PRO A 64 2.65 18.36 13.37
C PRO A 64 2.78 19.81 13.84
N ALA A 65 3.47 20.08 14.95
CA ALA A 65 3.66 21.42 15.49
C ALA A 65 4.90 22.14 14.93
N LEU A 66 5.78 21.43 14.20
CA LEU A 66 7.08 21.92 13.73
C LEU A 66 7.00 23.29 13.02
N CYS A 67 5.99 23.44 12.17
CA CYS A 67 5.77 24.61 11.33
C CYS A 67 4.52 25.41 11.71
N ALA A 68 3.84 25.07 12.80
CA ALA A 68 2.63 25.77 13.24
C ALA A 68 2.84 27.28 13.53
N PRO A 69 3.99 27.73 14.09
CA PRO A 69 4.17 29.15 14.42
C PRO A 69 4.36 30.08 13.22
N ASP A 70 5.01 29.61 12.15
CA ASP A 70 5.59 30.46 11.10
C ASP A 70 5.69 29.76 9.74
N ALA A 71 4.96 28.66 9.54
CA ALA A 71 5.03 27.79 8.36
C ALA A 71 6.45 27.26 8.04
N CYS A 72 7.39 27.31 9.00
CA CYS A 72 8.81 27.10 8.76
C CYS A 72 9.40 28.01 7.67
N LEU A 73 8.79 29.18 7.46
CA LEU A 73 9.17 30.16 6.45
C LEU A 73 9.52 31.48 7.14
N SER A 74 10.67 32.04 6.78
CA SER A 74 11.02 33.39 7.19
C SER A 74 10.82 34.39 6.06
N LEU A 75 10.11 35.48 6.37
CA LEU A 75 9.98 36.65 5.49
C LEU A 75 11.05 37.73 5.79
N SER A 76 11.90 37.49 6.79
CA SER A 76 12.95 38.41 7.19
C SER A 76 14.32 37.89 6.78
N ARG A 77 15.11 38.72 6.09
CA ARG A 77 16.50 38.37 5.72
C ARG A 77 17.41 38.11 6.92
N ASN A 78 17.05 38.61 8.10
CA ASN A 78 17.87 38.53 9.30
C ASN A 78 17.38 37.45 10.29
N ASN A 79 16.32 36.73 9.97
CA ASN A 79 15.84 35.62 10.79
C ASN A 79 15.85 34.33 9.97
N LEU A 80 16.78 33.43 10.24
CA LEU A 80 16.85 32.12 9.57
C LEU A 80 16.27 30.99 10.43
N GLU A 81 15.90 31.28 11.67
CA GLU A 81 15.47 30.31 12.67
C GLU A 81 14.34 29.37 12.19
N PRO A 82 13.29 29.83 11.47
CA PRO A 82 12.26 28.94 10.94
C PRO A 82 12.79 27.86 9.98
N HIS A 83 13.74 28.25 9.13
CA HIS A 83 14.36 27.34 8.15
C HIS A 83 15.35 26.40 8.83
N GLU A 84 16.17 26.91 9.76
CA GLU A 84 17.14 26.12 10.52
C GLU A 84 16.44 25.05 11.36
N ARG A 85 15.31 25.41 12.00
CA ARG A 85 14.47 24.48 12.75
C ARG A 85 13.92 23.36 11.87
N TRP A 86 13.39 23.69 10.68
CA TRP A 86 12.90 22.69 9.73
C TRP A 86 14.03 21.78 9.21
N MET A 87 15.20 22.35 8.90
CA MET A 87 16.36 21.58 8.45
C MET A 87 16.84 20.60 9.52
N ALA A 88 16.85 21.03 10.78
CA ALA A 88 17.28 20.22 11.93
C ALA A 88 16.26 19.15 12.37
N ALA A 89 14.97 19.32 12.05
CA ALA A 89 13.93 18.38 12.45
C ALA A 89 14.17 16.96 11.88
N PRO A 90 13.85 15.89 12.62
CA PRO A 90 13.91 14.53 12.10
C PRO A 90 12.87 14.31 11.01
N GLY A 91 13.15 13.37 10.11
CA GLY A 91 12.24 12.98 9.04
C GLY A 91 12.69 13.38 7.65
N ALA A 92 11.92 12.90 6.69
CA ALA A 92 12.15 13.12 5.28
C ALA A 92 11.83 14.56 4.86
N ALA A 93 12.60 15.09 3.89
CA ALA A 93 12.48 16.47 3.41
C ALA A 93 11.21 16.75 2.59
N TRP A 94 10.41 15.74 2.28
CA TRP A 94 9.08 15.89 1.67
C TRP A 94 7.98 16.06 2.72
N GLN A 95 6.97 16.90 2.45
CA GLN A 95 6.00 17.33 3.46
C GLN A 95 4.74 16.44 3.58
N ILE A 96 4.52 15.52 2.64
CA ILE A 96 3.22 14.82 2.48
C ILE A 96 3.39 13.29 2.39
N GLY A 97 4.62 12.79 2.47
CA GLY A 97 4.90 11.36 2.34
C GLY A 97 4.83 10.63 3.67
N ASP A 98 4.04 9.56 3.72
CA ASP A 98 4.12 8.56 4.78
C ASP A 98 4.18 7.11 4.25
N GLU A 99 3.83 6.81 2.99
CA GLU A 99 3.87 5.44 2.42
C GLU A 99 3.27 4.36 3.37
N ALA A 100 2.24 4.72 4.14
CA ALA A 100 1.61 3.92 5.20
C ALA A 100 2.57 3.44 6.31
N ASN A 101 3.69 4.14 6.50
CA ASN A 101 4.72 3.80 7.46
C ASN A 101 4.27 4.13 8.89
N LEU A 102 3.47 5.19 9.10
CA LEU A 102 2.82 5.50 10.38
C LEU A 102 1.58 4.64 10.65
N THR A 103 0.96 4.06 9.62
CA THR A 103 -0.26 3.25 9.78
C THR A 103 -0.01 1.91 10.49
N HIS A 104 1.20 1.34 10.36
CA HIS A 104 1.52 0.00 10.87
C HIS A 104 2.78 -0.02 11.73
N ASP A 105 2.72 -0.75 12.84
CA ASP A 105 3.82 -1.02 13.74
C ASP A 105 4.52 -2.35 13.44
N ARG A 106 5.68 -2.53 14.04
CA ARG A 106 6.43 -3.77 13.94
C ARG A 106 5.62 -4.92 14.54
N GLY A 107 5.42 -5.96 13.76
CA GLY A 107 4.62 -7.14 14.12
C GLY A 107 3.23 -7.13 13.50
N ASP A 108 2.78 -5.99 12.96
CA ASP A 108 1.45 -5.89 12.38
C ASP A 108 1.35 -6.67 11.06
N ILE A 109 0.16 -7.23 10.82
CA ILE A 109 -0.22 -7.71 9.50
C ILE A 109 -0.55 -6.48 8.65
N THR A 110 0.25 -6.21 7.63
CA THR A 110 0.09 -5.02 6.75
C THR A 110 -0.73 -5.33 5.51
N SER A 111 -0.94 -6.60 5.19
CA SER A 111 -1.72 -7.05 4.05
C SER A 111 -2.23 -8.47 4.31
N ALA A 112 -3.48 -8.74 3.95
CA ALA A 112 -4.09 -10.06 4.03
C ALA A 112 -4.89 -10.35 2.75
N VAL A 113 -4.17 -10.77 1.70
CA VAL A 113 -4.70 -10.95 0.34
C VAL A 113 -5.30 -12.33 0.17
N SER A 114 -6.51 -12.35 -0.36
CA SER A 114 -7.15 -13.50 -0.99
C SER A 114 -7.25 -13.23 -2.49
N ARG A 115 -6.76 -14.17 -3.30
CA ARG A 115 -6.72 -14.04 -4.76
C ARG A 115 -7.28 -15.30 -5.38
N TRP A 116 -8.33 -15.13 -6.18
CA TRP A 116 -8.91 -16.20 -6.96
C TRP A 116 -8.68 -15.92 -8.44
N ARG A 117 -8.05 -16.87 -9.13
CA ARG A 117 -7.90 -16.86 -10.58
C ARG A 117 -8.61 -18.06 -11.15
N SER A 118 -9.31 -17.86 -12.25
CA SER A 118 -10.08 -18.91 -12.91
C SER A 118 -9.94 -18.79 -14.42
N HIS A 119 -9.93 -19.93 -15.09
CA HIS A 119 -9.86 -20.04 -16.53
C HIS A 119 -10.82 -21.12 -17.01
N LEU A 120 -11.68 -20.76 -17.96
CA LEU A 120 -12.58 -21.66 -18.66
C LEU A 120 -12.09 -21.80 -20.10
N ASN A 121 -11.91 -23.04 -20.55
CA ASN A 121 -11.69 -23.38 -21.94
C ASN A 121 -12.85 -24.27 -22.40
N LEU A 122 -13.65 -23.75 -23.32
CA LEU A 122 -14.72 -24.48 -23.98
C LEU A 122 -14.26 -24.83 -25.39
N GLN A 123 -14.30 -26.11 -25.76
CA GLN A 123 -13.87 -26.57 -27.07
C GLN A 123 -14.91 -27.49 -27.69
N SER A 124 -15.21 -27.29 -28.97
CA SER A 124 -16.02 -28.26 -29.71
C SER A 124 -15.26 -29.56 -29.89
N ARG A 125 -15.98 -30.69 -29.80
CA ARG A 125 -15.41 -32.03 -29.94
C ARG A 125 -14.70 -32.28 -31.27
N ASP A 126 -15.09 -31.53 -32.30
CA ASP A 126 -14.43 -31.56 -33.62
C ASP A 126 -13.21 -30.62 -33.73
N GLY A 127 -12.92 -29.86 -32.67
CA GLY A 127 -11.80 -28.93 -32.58
C GLY A 127 -11.92 -27.69 -33.47
N ARG A 128 -13.04 -27.47 -34.16
CA ARG A 128 -13.16 -26.37 -35.14
C ARG A 128 -13.36 -25.00 -34.50
N TRP A 129 -13.93 -24.97 -33.31
CA TRP A 129 -14.12 -23.72 -32.57
C TRP A 129 -13.98 -23.95 -31.07
N GLY A 130 -13.58 -22.88 -30.38
CA GLY A 130 -13.46 -22.86 -28.93
C GLY A 130 -13.46 -21.44 -28.41
N VAL A 131 -13.76 -21.31 -27.11
CA VAL A 131 -13.82 -20.05 -26.39
C VAL A 131 -12.99 -20.19 -25.12
N ASN A 132 -12.12 -19.22 -24.88
CA ASN A 132 -11.30 -19.14 -23.70
C ASN A 132 -11.68 -17.90 -22.90
N LEU A 133 -12.07 -18.08 -21.64
CA LEU A 133 -12.44 -17.00 -20.73
C LEU A 133 -11.57 -17.09 -19.48
N GLY A 134 -10.96 -15.98 -19.09
CA GLY A 134 -10.17 -15.89 -17.87
C GLY A 134 -10.64 -14.74 -17.00
N TRP A 135 -10.69 -14.95 -15.69
CA TRP A 135 -10.91 -13.87 -14.73
C TRP A 135 -10.02 -14.03 -13.50
N GLN A 136 -9.84 -12.92 -12.81
CA GLN A 136 -9.11 -12.87 -11.56
C GLN A 136 -9.75 -11.83 -10.64
N VAL A 137 -9.92 -12.21 -9.38
CA VAL A 137 -10.42 -11.35 -8.31
C VAL A 137 -9.39 -11.36 -7.19
N PHE A 138 -9.15 -10.20 -6.59
CA PHE A 138 -8.31 -10.05 -5.40
C PHE A 138 -9.07 -9.26 -4.34
N TYR A 139 -8.83 -9.59 -3.07
CA TYR A 139 -9.40 -8.92 -1.91
C TYR A 139 -8.35 -8.87 -0.81
N ASP A 140 -8.08 -7.69 -0.25
CA ASP A 140 -7.17 -7.53 0.88
C ASP A 140 -7.95 -7.01 2.09
N ARG A 141 -8.17 -7.85 3.09
CA ARG A 141 -9.01 -7.46 4.24
C ARG A 141 -8.42 -6.32 5.07
N VAL A 142 -7.08 -6.21 5.10
CA VAL A 142 -6.39 -5.18 5.89
C VAL A 142 -6.47 -3.84 5.15
N LEU A 143 -6.29 -3.85 3.84
CA LEU A 143 -6.21 -2.62 3.03
C LEU A 143 -7.55 -2.19 2.40
N ASP A 144 -8.61 -2.99 2.47
CA ASP A 144 -9.92 -2.68 1.87
C ASP A 144 -10.51 -1.35 2.34
N ARG A 145 -10.23 -0.93 3.59
CA ARG A 145 -10.70 0.31 4.22
C ARG A 145 -9.79 0.78 5.35
N VAL A 146 -8.51 0.96 5.06
CA VAL A 146 -7.58 1.51 6.06
C VAL A 146 -7.69 3.03 6.08
N ASP A 147 -7.92 3.57 7.27
CA ASP A 147 -7.69 4.99 7.54
C ASP A 147 -6.17 5.18 7.64
N LEU A 148 -5.60 5.93 6.70
CA LEU A 148 -4.19 6.25 6.74
C LEU A 148 -3.91 7.17 7.93
N ALA A 149 -2.85 6.89 8.68
CA ALA A 149 -2.38 7.82 9.71
C ALA A 149 -1.82 9.07 9.02
N GLN A 150 -2.57 10.16 9.04
CA GLN A 150 -2.18 11.43 8.41
C GLN A 150 -2.18 12.57 9.44
N PRO A 151 -1.18 12.63 10.35
CA PRO A 151 -1.13 13.66 11.41
C PRO A 151 -1.03 15.09 10.87
N ASN A 152 -0.44 15.26 9.69
CA ASN A 152 -0.30 16.56 9.01
C ASN A 152 -1.47 16.86 8.04
N LEU A 153 -2.60 16.15 8.14
CA LEU A 153 -3.75 16.43 7.28
C LEU A 153 -4.37 17.78 7.67
N ILE A 154 -4.50 18.67 6.69
CA ILE A 154 -5.25 19.92 6.87
C ILE A 154 -6.75 19.55 6.89
N VAL A 155 -7.33 19.57 8.08
CA VAL A 155 -8.75 19.22 8.31
C VAL A 155 -9.68 20.44 8.33
N GLU A 156 -9.12 21.65 8.32
CA GLU A 156 -9.86 22.90 8.21
C GLU A 156 -9.29 23.71 7.05
N GLU A 157 -10.16 24.08 6.12
CA GLU A 157 -9.75 24.80 4.92
C GLU A 157 -9.30 26.22 5.28
N GLY A 158 -8.05 26.54 4.94
CA GLY A 158 -7.55 27.89 5.09
C GLY A 158 -8.21 28.87 4.11
N PRO A 159 -8.01 30.18 4.28
CA PRO A 159 -8.55 31.18 3.37
C PRO A 159 -8.13 30.91 1.93
N ALA A 160 -9.04 31.13 0.97
CA ALA A 160 -8.79 30.90 -0.44
C ALA A 160 -7.56 31.67 -0.96
N PRO A 161 -6.85 31.18 -1.99
CA PRO A 161 -5.73 31.89 -2.59
C PRO A 161 -6.08 33.34 -2.94
N GLY A 162 -5.25 34.29 -2.51
CA GLY A 162 -5.48 35.72 -2.72
C GLY A 162 -6.21 36.44 -1.58
N VAL A 163 -6.71 35.71 -0.57
CA VAL A 163 -7.16 36.32 0.68
C VAL A 163 -5.96 36.62 1.56
N ALA A 164 -5.75 37.90 1.90
CA ALA A 164 -4.66 38.31 2.77
C ALA A 164 -4.83 37.69 4.16
N THR A 165 -3.91 36.81 4.53
CA THR A 165 -3.83 36.24 5.88
C THR A 165 -2.76 36.97 6.66
N SER A 166 -3.09 37.43 7.87
CA SER A 166 -2.09 37.99 8.78
C SER A 166 -1.56 36.89 9.68
N LEU A 167 -0.38 36.35 9.37
CA LEU A 167 0.37 35.56 10.35
C LEU A 167 0.91 36.54 11.39
N ARG A 168 0.31 36.53 12.60
CA ARG A 168 0.78 37.35 13.70
C ARG A 168 2.04 36.69 14.25
N VAL A 169 3.21 37.10 13.76
CA VAL A 169 4.50 36.67 14.30
C VAL A 169 4.52 37.03 15.80
N PRO A 170 4.62 36.06 16.72
CA PRO A 170 4.83 36.36 18.13
C PRO A 170 6.14 37.15 18.24
N ARG A 171 6.09 38.33 18.84
CA ARG A 171 7.30 39.09 19.18
C ARG A 171 7.93 38.55 20.44
#